data_AF-A0A316E1K4-F1
#
_entry.id   AF-A0A316E1K4-F1
#
_cell.length_a   1.000
_cell.length_b   1.000
_cell.length_c   1.000
_cell.angle_alpha   90.00
_cell.angle_beta   90.00
_cell.angle_gamma   90.00
#
_symmetry.space_group_name_H-M   'P 1'
#
loop_
_entity.id
_entity.type
_entity.pdbx_description
1 polymer ?
#
loop_
_entity_poly.entity_id
_entity_poly.type
_entity_poly.pdbx_seq_one_letter_code
_entity_poly.pdbx_strand_id
1 'polypeptide(L)'
;MRNLSIYFLLIFTLLSCKENVINGIEIGQDLYVGQSLEQNRKLSELITRMLNKESDAFTELTEFWCGGGAGCYDLGYVLTQIIYRIGEDDFAKILREIPKSKQNEIEGLIAVGLEYGDNDFDGKMDDKRMETEFPKLTEILNK
;
A
#
# COMPACT_ATOMS: atom_id res chain seq x y z
N MET A 1 0.26 27.69 36.63
CA MET A 1 -0.56 27.03 35.58
C MET A 1 -0.47 27.71 34.21
N ARG A 2 0.56 28.52 33.91
CA ARG A 2 0.69 29.22 32.61
C ARG A 2 1.58 28.49 31.59
N ASN A 3 2.37 27.52 32.07
CA ASN A 3 3.31 26.76 31.24
C ASN A 3 2.76 25.41 30.77
N LEU A 4 1.66 24.91 31.35
CA LEU A 4 1.07 23.62 30.96
C LEU A 4 0.32 23.70 29.61
N SER A 5 -0.29 24.87 29.32
CA SER A 5 -1.02 25.11 28.06
C SER A 5 -0.10 25.12 26.83
N ILE A 6 1.19 25.47 27.00
CA ILE A 6 2.19 25.49 25.92
C ILE A 6 2.62 24.05 25.57
N TYR A 7 2.75 23.18 26.57
CA TYR A 7 3.05 21.76 26.33
C TYR A 7 1.90 21.03 25.61
N PHE A 8 0.65 21.38 25.92
CA PHE A 8 -0.51 20.77 25.24
C PHE A 8 -0.57 21.17 23.75
N LEU A 9 -0.23 22.43 23.42
CA LEU A 9 -0.23 22.94 22.04
C LEU A 9 0.85 22.29 21.15
N LEU A 10 2.01 21.95 21.72
CA LEU A 10 3.11 21.27 21.03
C LEU A 10 2.81 19.78 20.70
N ILE A 11 1.99 19.12 21.50
CA ILE A 11 1.61 17.71 21.28
C ILE A 11 0.63 17.58 20.10
N PHE A 12 -0.28 18.55 19.91
CA PHE A 12 -1.24 18.52 18.80
C PHE A 12 -0.59 18.80 17.43
N THR A 13 0.52 19.54 17.38
CA THR A 13 1.19 19.85 16.11
C THR A 13 1.93 18.67 15.50
N LEU A 14 2.28 17.65 16.29
CA LEU A 14 3.04 16.49 15.82
C LEU A 14 2.17 15.40 15.18
N LEU A 15 0.87 15.39 15.44
CA LEU A 15 -0.06 14.39 14.89
C LEU A 15 -0.72 14.83 13.58
N SER A 16 -0.43 16.03 13.06
CA SER A 16 -1.22 16.62 11.97
C SER A 16 -0.58 16.59 10.59
N CYS A 17 0.56 15.93 10.41
CA CYS A 17 1.22 15.79 9.12
C CYS A 17 0.85 14.46 8.45
N LYS A 18 0.85 14.45 7.11
CA LYS A 18 0.81 13.21 6.35
C LYS A 18 2.13 12.45 6.53
N GLU A 19 2.04 11.13 6.55
CA GLU A 19 3.18 10.21 6.57
C GLU A 19 3.40 9.70 5.15
N ASN A 20 4.62 9.79 4.65
CA ASN A 20 4.99 9.23 3.35
C ASN A 20 5.73 7.88 3.47
N VAL A 21 6.08 7.45 4.68
CA VAL A 21 6.67 6.14 4.96
C VAL A 21 6.01 5.53 6.19
N ILE A 22 5.42 4.35 6.06
CA ILE A 22 4.69 3.66 7.13
C ILE A 22 5.31 2.28 7.31
N ASN A 23 5.91 2.01 8.47
CA ASN A 23 6.57 0.72 8.76
C ASN A 23 7.57 0.28 7.67
N GLY A 24 8.25 1.26 7.06
CA GLY A 24 9.18 1.04 5.95
C GLY A 24 8.51 0.65 4.64
N ILE A 25 7.25 1.02 4.43
CA ILE A 25 6.55 1.02 3.14
C ILE A 25 6.43 2.47 2.68
N GLU A 26 6.95 2.77 1.50
CA GLU A 26 6.95 4.12 0.93
C GLU A 26 5.65 4.37 0.15
N ILE A 27 5.00 5.50 0.40
CA ILE A 27 3.89 5.97 -0.40
C ILE A 27 4.45 6.84 -1.52
N GLY A 28 4.22 6.43 -2.77
CA GLY A 28 4.63 7.19 -3.94
C GLY A 28 4.09 8.62 -3.96
N GLN A 29 4.81 9.51 -4.63
CA GLN A 29 4.63 10.95 -4.49
C GLN A 29 3.27 11.44 -4.99
N ASP A 30 2.73 10.88 -6.07
CA ASP A 30 1.47 11.32 -6.65
C ASP A 30 0.29 10.93 -5.73
N LEU A 31 0.32 9.72 -5.18
CA LEU A 31 -0.63 9.28 -4.16
C LEU A 31 -0.49 10.10 -2.88
N TYR A 32 0.74 10.28 -2.39
CA TYR A 32 1.00 11.04 -1.16
C TYR A 32 0.51 12.48 -1.28
N VAL A 33 0.84 13.20 -2.36
CA VAL A 33 0.42 14.59 -2.56
C VAL A 33 -1.09 14.68 -2.76
N GLY A 34 -1.70 13.75 -3.50
CA GLY A 34 -3.13 13.71 -3.79
C GLY A 34 -4.03 13.44 -2.59
N GLN A 35 -3.49 12.92 -1.49
CA GLN A 35 -4.26 12.61 -0.27
C GLN A 35 -4.54 13.82 0.63
N SER A 36 -5.72 13.83 1.24
CA SER A 36 -5.98 14.57 2.48
C SER A 36 -5.27 13.92 3.67
N LEU A 37 -5.16 14.63 4.81
CA LEU A 37 -4.61 14.05 6.05
C LEU A 37 -5.40 12.82 6.51
N GLU A 38 -6.73 12.85 6.38
CA GLU A 38 -7.61 11.75 6.76
C GLU A 38 -7.38 10.52 5.86
N GLN A 39 -7.28 10.73 4.54
CA GLN A 39 -6.99 9.66 3.60
C GLN A 39 -5.62 9.04 3.84
N ASN A 40 -4.62 9.86 4.13
CA ASN A 40 -3.29 9.39 4.44
C ASN A 40 -3.28 8.53 5.71
N ARG A 41 -3.95 8.98 6.79
CA ARG A 41 -4.12 8.16 8.01
C ARG A 41 -4.83 6.84 7.74
N LYS A 42 -5.88 6.86 6.92
CA LYS A 42 -6.59 5.64 6.51
C LYS A 42 -5.66 4.69 5.76
N LEU A 43 -4.83 5.21 4.85
CA LEU A 43 -3.85 4.38 4.15
C LEU A 43 -2.79 3.83 5.12
N SER A 44 -2.30 4.64 6.06
CA SER A 44 -1.34 4.20 7.07
C SER A 44 -1.88 3.04 7.92
N GLU A 45 -3.15 3.11 8.31
CA GLU A 45 -3.83 2.02 9.01
C GLU A 45 -3.95 0.77 8.15
N LEU A 46 -4.38 0.92 6.89
CA LEU A 46 -4.47 -0.18 5.93
C LEU A 46 -3.11 -0.86 5.70
N ILE A 47 -2.04 -0.09 5.50
CA ILE A 47 -0.67 -0.61 5.37
C ILE A 47 -0.31 -1.44 6.60
N THR A 48 -0.58 -0.93 7.80
CA THR A 48 -0.28 -1.63 9.04
C THR A 48 -1.06 -2.95 9.16
N ARG A 49 -2.35 -2.94 8.86
CA ARG A 49 -3.20 -4.14 8.89
C ARG A 49 -2.79 -5.18 7.84
N MET A 50 -2.44 -4.75 6.64
CA MET A 50 -1.92 -5.63 5.58
C MET A 50 -0.58 -6.27 5.97
N LEU A 51 0.34 -5.51 6.60
CA LEU A 51 1.59 -6.04 7.14
C LEU A 51 1.34 -7.08 8.26
N ASN A 52 0.24 -6.93 9.00
CA ASN A 52 -0.24 -7.91 9.98
C ASN A 52 -1.03 -9.07 9.36
N LYS A 53 -1.14 -9.12 8.02
CA LYS A 53 -1.77 -10.20 7.25
C LYS A 53 -3.29 -10.30 7.47
N GLU A 54 -3.94 -9.20 7.84
CA GLU A 54 -5.40 -9.12 7.93
C GLU A 54 -6.01 -9.12 6.51
N SER A 55 -6.79 -10.15 6.16
CA SER A 55 -7.22 -10.39 4.78
C SER A 55 -8.24 -9.37 4.25
N ASP A 56 -9.08 -8.82 5.13
CA ASP A 56 -10.05 -7.78 4.80
C ASP A 56 -9.37 -6.47 4.40
N ALA A 57 -8.22 -6.13 5.00
CA ALA A 57 -7.45 -4.93 4.65
C ALA A 57 -7.02 -4.90 3.18
N PHE A 58 -6.69 -6.05 2.58
CA PHE A 58 -6.37 -6.13 1.15
C PHE A 58 -7.58 -5.92 0.26
N THR A 59 -8.77 -6.31 0.72
CA THR A 59 -10.02 -6.03 0.01
C THR A 59 -10.40 -4.55 0.13
N GLU A 60 -10.22 -3.96 1.32
CA GLU A 60 -10.42 -2.53 1.56
C GLU A 60 -9.47 -1.66 0.72
N LEU A 61 -8.25 -2.14 0.47
CA LEU A 61 -7.27 -1.44 -0.38
C LEU A 61 -7.80 -1.22 -1.80
N THR A 62 -8.53 -2.19 -2.38
CA THR A 62 -9.04 -2.05 -3.76
C THR A 62 -10.10 -0.96 -3.91
N GLU A 63 -10.66 -0.50 -2.79
CA GLU A 63 -11.65 0.57 -2.72
C GLU A 63 -11.03 1.91 -2.28
N PHE A 64 -9.71 1.93 -2.05
CA PHE A 64 -9.02 3.13 -1.62
C PHE A 64 -8.94 4.15 -2.76
N TRP A 65 -9.39 5.38 -2.49
CA TRP A 65 -9.31 6.46 -3.47
C TRP A 65 -7.87 6.91 -3.69
N CYS A 66 -7.32 6.55 -4.85
CA CYS A 66 -5.93 6.81 -5.23
C CYS A 66 -5.70 8.17 -5.94
N GLY A 67 -6.76 8.97 -6.19
CA GLY A 67 -6.62 10.27 -6.86
C GLY A 67 -6.52 10.23 -8.40
N GLY A 68 -6.55 9.06 -9.03
CA GLY A 68 -6.48 8.88 -10.49
C GLY A 68 -5.28 8.03 -10.93
N GLY A 69 -4.94 8.06 -12.22
CA GLY A 69 -3.97 7.13 -12.84
C GLY A 69 -2.64 6.99 -12.09
N ALA A 70 -1.85 8.07 -12.01
CA ALA A 70 -0.53 8.03 -11.37
C ALA A 70 -0.58 7.63 -9.88
N GLY A 71 -1.54 8.18 -9.12
CA GLY A 71 -1.71 7.78 -7.72
C GLY A 71 -2.19 6.34 -7.54
N CYS A 72 -2.87 5.74 -8.53
CA CYS A 72 -3.21 4.31 -8.52
C CYS A 72 -2.00 3.42 -8.84
N TYR A 73 -1.03 3.90 -9.63
CA TYR A 73 0.24 3.21 -9.81
C TYR A 73 1.04 3.18 -8.50
N ASP A 74 1.12 4.32 -7.81
CA ASP A 74 1.69 4.42 -6.48
C ASP A 74 0.99 3.51 -5.45
N LEU A 75 -0.34 3.36 -5.55
CA LEU A 75 -1.08 2.43 -4.69
C LEU A 75 -0.70 0.97 -4.98
N GLY A 76 -0.50 0.63 -6.26
CA GLY A 76 0.07 -0.65 -6.67
C GLY A 76 1.49 -0.86 -6.13
N TYR A 77 2.32 0.17 -6.15
CA TYR A 77 3.67 0.14 -5.59
C TYR A 77 3.66 -0.10 -4.07
N VAL A 78 2.71 0.50 -3.34
CA VAL A 78 2.49 0.20 -1.91
C VAL A 78 2.16 -1.27 -1.69
N LEU A 79 1.26 -1.85 -2.50
CA LEU A 79 0.86 -3.25 -2.38
C LEU A 79 2.02 -4.22 -2.67
N THR A 80 2.80 -3.96 -3.71
CA THR A 80 3.95 -4.82 -4.10
C THR A 80 5.04 -4.83 -3.03
N GLN A 81 5.38 -3.66 -2.45
CA GLN A 81 6.28 -3.59 -1.29
C GLN A 81 5.78 -4.43 -0.10
N ILE A 82 4.47 -4.41 0.17
CA ILE A 82 3.86 -5.23 1.23
C ILE A 82 4.01 -6.72 0.91
N ILE A 83 3.75 -7.14 -0.33
CA ILE A 83 3.92 -8.55 -0.74
C ILE A 83 5.37 -8.99 -0.58
N TYR A 84 6.34 -8.18 -1.00
CA TYR A 84 7.76 -8.46 -0.75
C TYR A 84 8.07 -8.58 0.74
N ARG A 85 7.46 -7.73 1.57
CA ARG A 85 7.69 -7.71 3.02
C ARG A 85 7.11 -8.93 3.73
N ILE A 86 5.88 -9.33 3.41
CA ILE A 86 5.22 -10.46 4.09
C ILE A 86 5.56 -11.80 3.45
N GLY A 87 6.06 -11.79 2.22
CA GLY A 87 6.42 -12.95 1.43
C GLY A 87 5.25 -13.49 0.59
N GLU A 88 5.58 -13.93 -0.63
CA GLU A 88 4.63 -14.46 -1.60
C GLU A 88 3.78 -15.61 -1.03
N ASP A 89 4.37 -16.53 -0.27
CA ASP A 89 3.68 -17.69 0.28
C ASP A 89 2.58 -17.33 1.28
N ASP A 90 2.79 -16.29 2.08
CA ASP A 90 1.80 -15.84 3.04
C ASP A 90 0.72 -15.02 2.35
N PHE A 91 1.11 -14.16 1.40
CA PHE A 91 0.13 -13.46 0.58
C PHE A 91 -0.74 -14.43 -0.25
N ALA A 92 -0.17 -15.53 -0.76
CA ALA A 92 -0.90 -16.56 -1.48
C ALA A 92 -1.95 -17.27 -0.61
N LYS A 93 -1.76 -17.35 0.71
CA LYS A 93 -2.80 -17.88 1.63
C LYS A 93 -3.93 -16.87 1.76
N ILE A 94 -3.60 -15.60 2.00
CA ILE A 94 -4.55 -14.49 2.09
C ILE A 94 -5.38 -14.38 0.82
N LEU A 95 -4.75 -14.40 -0.34
CA LEU A 95 -5.41 -14.24 -1.64
C LEU A 95 -6.47 -15.31 -1.90
N ARG A 96 -6.24 -16.55 -1.44
CA ARG A 96 -7.22 -17.66 -1.57
C ARG A 96 -8.49 -17.45 -0.74
N GLU A 97 -8.43 -16.63 0.30
CA GLU A 97 -9.59 -16.29 1.14
C GLU A 97 -10.41 -15.12 0.55
N ILE A 98 -9.80 -14.35 -0.35
CA ILE A 98 -10.43 -13.20 -1.00
C ILE A 98 -11.34 -13.66 -2.15
N PRO A 99 -12.56 -13.10 -2.29
CA PRO A 99 -13.45 -13.43 -3.42
C PRO A 99 -12.81 -13.16 -4.77
N LYS A 100 -13.06 -14.03 -5.76
CA LYS A 100 -12.42 -13.95 -7.10
C LYS A 100 -12.60 -12.59 -7.78
N SER A 101 -13.74 -11.92 -7.60
CA SER A 101 -13.96 -10.56 -8.15
C SER A 101 -12.95 -9.54 -7.62
N LYS A 102 -12.58 -9.64 -6.34
CA LYS A 102 -11.59 -8.76 -5.69
C LYS A 102 -10.15 -9.18 -6.00
N GLN A 103 -9.91 -10.46 -6.24
CA GLN A 103 -8.60 -10.94 -6.69
C GLN A 103 -8.15 -10.28 -8.00
N ASN A 104 -9.07 -10.06 -8.96
CA ASN A 104 -8.74 -9.39 -10.22
C ASN A 104 -8.37 -7.91 -10.02
N GLU A 105 -9.01 -7.22 -9.06
CA GLU A 105 -8.65 -5.84 -8.72
C GLU A 105 -7.25 -5.79 -8.08
N ILE A 106 -6.95 -6.73 -7.20
CA ILE A 106 -5.63 -6.91 -6.57
C ILE A 106 -4.56 -7.22 -7.63
N GLU A 107 -4.85 -8.12 -8.59
CA GLU A 107 -3.95 -8.43 -9.70
C GLU A 107 -3.59 -7.17 -10.50
N GLY A 108 -4.59 -6.34 -10.83
CA GLY A 108 -4.36 -5.08 -11.52
C GLY A 108 -3.43 -4.14 -10.75
N LEU A 109 -3.61 -4.03 -9.43
CA LEU A 109 -2.74 -3.23 -8.56
C LEU A 109 -1.31 -3.79 -8.50
N ILE A 110 -1.16 -5.12 -8.41
CA ILE A 110 0.18 -5.76 -8.43
C ILE A 110 0.87 -5.48 -9.75
N ALA A 111 0.17 -5.65 -10.87
CA ALA A 111 0.74 -5.45 -12.21
C ALA A 111 1.28 -4.03 -12.38
N VAL A 112 0.48 -3.00 -12.07
CA VAL A 112 0.94 -1.60 -12.19
C VAL A 112 2.00 -1.24 -11.16
N GLY A 113 1.97 -1.85 -9.96
CA GLY A 113 3.01 -1.65 -8.95
C GLY A 113 4.38 -2.21 -9.35
N LEU A 114 4.39 -3.34 -10.06
CA LEU A 114 5.60 -3.94 -10.61
C LEU A 114 6.09 -3.22 -11.87
N GLU A 115 5.18 -2.67 -12.68
CA GLU A 115 5.52 -1.96 -13.91
C GLU A 115 5.99 -0.52 -13.65
N TYR A 116 5.43 0.18 -12.66
CA TYR A 116 5.70 1.61 -12.46
C TYR A 116 6.35 1.95 -11.10
N GLY A 117 6.42 1.00 -10.17
CA GLY A 117 7.06 1.19 -8.88
C GLY A 117 8.59 1.14 -8.95
N ASP A 118 9.24 1.61 -7.89
CA ASP A 118 10.71 1.49 -7.68
C ASP A 118 10.97 0.37 -6.67
N ASN A 119 10.72 -0.88 -7.05
CA ASN A 119 10.74 -2.03 -6.14
C ASN A 119 12.15 -2.49 -5.77
N ASP A 120 13.18 -2.03 -6.48
CA ASP A 120 14.59 -2.27 -6.14
C ASP A 120 15.30 -1.07 -5.49
N PHE A 121 14.57 0.04 -5.29
CA PHE A 121 15.00 1.26 -4.61
C PHE A 121 16.20 1.95 -5.30
N ASP A 122 16.27 1.88 -6.63
CA ASP A 122 17.32 2.51 -7.44
C ASP A 122 16.95 3.93 -7.93
N GLY A 123 15.75 4.40 -7.60
CA GLY A 123 15.21 5.70 -7.96
C GLY A 123 14.58 5.75 -9.35
N LYS A 124 14.34 4.61 -10.00
CA LYS A 124 13.70 4.51 -11.31
C LYS A 124 12.46 3.64 -11.26
N MET A 125 11.59 3.84 -12.24
CA MET A 125 10.47 2.93 -12.49
C MET A 125 11.03 1.60 -12.98
N ASP A 126 10.45 0.52 -12.49
CA ASP A 126 10.70 -0.84 -12.93
C ASP A 126 10.04 -1.15 -14.30
N ASP A 127 10.16 -2.41 -14.72
CA ASP A 127 9.31 -3.07 -15.73
C ASP A 127 9.21 -4.55 -15.35
N LYS A 128 8.90 -4.79 -14.06
CA LYS A 128 8.83 -6.14 -13.49
C LYS A 128 7.50 -6.78 -13.86
N ARG A 129 7.49 -8.11 -13.89
CA ARG A 129 6.30 -8.87 -14.24
C ARG A 129 5.92 -9.88 -13.17
N MET A 130 4.62 -10.00 -12.92
CA MET A 130 4.09 -10.85 -11.86
C MET A 130 4.48 -12.32 -12.05
N GLU A 131 4.55 -12.82 -13.28
CA GLU A 131 4.97 -14.21 -13.55
C GLU A 131 6.41 -14.52 -13.13
N THR A 132 7.27 -13.49 -13.06
CA THR A 132 8.67 -13.64 -12.68
C THR A 132 8.88 -13.35 -11.20
N GLU A 133 8.24 -12.30 -10.68
CA GLU A 133 8.39 -11.87 -9.29
C GLU A 133 7.54 -12.71 -8.33
N PHE A 134 6.33 -13.10 -8.75
CA PHE A 134 5.33 -13.81 -7.96
C PHE A 134 4.67 -14.98 -8.73
N PRO A 135 5.43 -16.03 -9.07
CA PRO A 135 4.95 -17.15 -9.89
C PRO A 135 3.77 -17.93 -9.26
N LYS A 136 3.70 -18.05 -7.92
CA LYS A 136 2.59 -18.72 -7.22
C LYS A 136 1.32 -17.88 -7.25
N LEU A 137 1.43 -16.56 -7.13
CA LEU A 137 0.27 -15.68 -7.27
C LEU A 137 -0.29 -15.76 -8.69
N THR A 138 0.60 -15.77 -9.68
CA THR A 138 0.25 -15.97 -11.10
C THR A 138 -0.51 -17.29 -11.31
N GLU A 139 -0.12 -18.37 -10.65
CA GLU A 139 -0.85 -19.64 -10.73
C GLU A 139 -2.26 -19.57 -10.10
N ILE A 140 -2.42 -18.83 -9.00
CA ILE A 140 -3.71 -18.67 -8.31
C ILE A 140 -4.66 -17.80 -9.15
N LEU A 141 -4.15 -16.71 -9.74
CA LEU A 141 -4.94 -15.73 -10.47
C LEU A 141 -5.40 -16.23 -11.84
N ASN A 142 -4.59 -17.05 -12.52
CA ASN A 142 -4.93 -17.65 -13.82
C ASN A 142 -5.94 -18.81 -13.79
N LYS A 143 -6.37 -19.27 -12.60
CA LYS A 143 -7.38 -20.33 -12.43
C LYS A 143 -8.77 -19.77 -12.26
#